data_AF-A0A0D2PVP1-F1
#
_entry.id   AF-A0A0D2PVP1-F1
#
_cell.length_a   1.000
_cell.length_b   1.000
_cell.length_c   1.000
_cell.angle_alpha   90.00
_cell.angle_beta   90.00
_cell.angle_gamma   90.00
#
_symmetry.space_group_name_H-M   'P 1'
#
loop_
_entity.id
_entity.type
_entity.pdbx_description
1 polymer ?
#
loop_
_entity_poly.entity_id
_entity_poly.type
_entity_poly.pdbx_seq_one_letter_code
_entity_poly.pdbx_strand_id
1 'polypeptide(L)'
;MKQPTSSRFRQLPPTSSLAQFLSLYDDSDHSGFITRLDRSPVSAKVLTAWSVQNMIIACAILVLLRSTSIPFFFGECRLRLVYGFRSSELIIRRSPPPTPTPTPSGFTGKGFYSSENQHMEHQWRAAIRAINPRLLYSTTSAMLSPDYWTLEYSAVFDAMRRIAAGEIREEDLEFSIWKQTPDNMWCACELWRMHEIMSDQQEVSMFKSFLTQFGKEDLLRTWEDMVPSEKGAKQALSPQSYQAMVMQFSKAGLDYDTVWSQISDCA
;
A
#
# COMPACT_ATOMS: atom_id res chain seq x y z
N MET A 1 38.67 -60.04 -8.48
CA MET A 1 39.62 -58.92 -8.22
C MET A 1 38.97 -57.62 -8.67
N LYS A 2 38.57 -56.73 -7.76
CA LYS A 2 38.01 -55.41 -8.11
C LYS A 2 39.16 -54.41 -8.22
N GLN A 3 39.33 -53.81 -9.40
CA GLN A 3 40.27 -52.71 -9.58
C GLN A 3 39.82 -51.50 -8.73
N PRO A 4 40.73 -50.82 -8.02
CA PRO A 4 40.39 -49.60 -7.30
C PRO A 4 40.03 -48.50 -8.30
N THR A 5 38.82 -47.96 -8.17
CA THR A 5 38.36 -46.80 -8.93
C THR A 5 39.15 -45.57 -8.52
N SER A 6 40.02 -45.09 -9.41
CA SER A 6 40.77 -43.84 -9.23
C SER A 6 39.78 -42.66 -9.19
N SER A 7 39.52 -42.14 -8.00
CA SER A 7 38.79 -40.89 -7.81
C SER A 7 39.60 -39.74 -8.41
N ARG A 8 39.01 -38.98 -9.35
CA ARG A 8 39.62 -37.77 -9.93
C ARG A 8 39.77 -36.61 -8.92
N PHE A 9 39.18 -36.74 -7.74
CA PHE A 9 39.20 -35.72 -6.70
C PHE A 9 40.37 -35.94 -5.75
N ARG A 10 41.14 -34.88 -5.55
CA ARG A 10 42.20 -34.83 -4.53
C ARG A 10 41.56 -34.55 -3.17
N GLN A 11 41.71 -35.47 -2.22
CA GLN A 11 41.27 -35.26 -0.85
C GLN A 11 42.21 -34.27 -0.14
N LEU A 12 41.64 -33.29 0.54
CA LEU A 12 42.38 -32.38 1.40
C LEU A 12 42.38 -32.93 2.84
N PRO A 13 43.52 -32.92 3.55
CA PRO A 13 43.56 -33.28 4.96
C PRO A 13 42.64 -32.35 5.77
N PRO A 14 41.85 -32.86 6.74
CA PRO A 14 40.97 -32.05 7.58
C PRO A 14 41.71 -30.98 8.39
N THR A 15 42.99 -31.21 8.69
CA THR A 15 43.86 -30.28 9.41
C THR A 15 44.49 -29.21 8.52
N SER A 16 44.28 -29.26 7.20
CA SER A 16 44.82 -28.23 6.31
C SER A 16 44.07 -26.91 6.50
N SER A 17 44.81 -25.80 6.47
CA SER A 17 44.22 -24.46 6.60
C SER A 17 43.19 -24.17 5.51
N LEU A 18 43.37 -24.73 4.31
CA LEU A 18 42.40 -24.61 3.21
C LEU A 18 41.10 -25.37 3.51
N ALA A 19 41.18 -26.58 4.07
CA ALA A 19 39.98 -27.32 4.47
C ALA A 19 39.24 -26.58 5.59
N GLN A 20 39.96 -26.08 6.60
CA GLN A 20 39.37 -25.27 7.67
C GLN A 20 38.71 -23.98 7.15
N PHE A 21 39.37 -23.30 6.21
CA PHE A 21 38.81 -22.12 5.55
C PHE A 21 37.53 -22.46 4.77
N LEU A 22 37.53 -23.51 3.95
CA LEU A 22 36.34 -23.88 3.18
C LEU A 22 35.19 -24.32 4.09
N SER A 23 35.48 -25.10 5.14
CA SER A 23 34.48 -25.52 6.14
C SER A 23 33.89 -24.36 6.93
N LEU A 24 34.58 -23.21 7.03
CA LEU A 24 34.04 -22.02 7.69
C LEU A 24 32.88 -21.39 6.89
N TYR A 25 32.87 -21.55 5.57
CA TYR A 25 31.88 -20.96 4.67
C TYR A 25 30.93 -21.98 4.04
N ASP A 26 31.04 -23.25 4.43
CA ASP A 26 30.17 -24.33 3.96
C ASP A 26 28.83 -24.21 4.69
N ASP A 27 27.77 -23.87 3.95
CA ASP A 27 26.41 -23.80 4.47
C ASP A 27 25.69 -25.13 4.17
N SER A 28 24.76 -25.55 5.04
CA SER A 28 24.05 -26.83 4.90
C SER A 28 23.29 -26.96 3.58
N ASP A 29 22.99 -25.84 2.93
CA ASP A 29 22.22 -25.78 1.69
C ASP A 29 23.10 -25.86 0.42
N HIS A 30 24.44 -25.83 0.54
CA HIS A 30 25.36 -25.81 -0.62
C HIS A 30 26.48 -26.86 -0.46
N SER A 31 26.70 -27.69 -1.48
CA SER A 31 27.59 -28.86 -1.40
C SER A 31 28.94 -28.70 -2.13
N GLY A 32 29.40 -27.47 -2.35
CA GLY A 32 30.74 -27.26 -2.89
C GLY A 32 31.06 -25.85 -3.37
N PHE A 33 32.36 -25.61 -3.60
CA PHE A 33 32.90 -24.32 -4.05
C PHE A 33 33.60 -24.46 -5.41
N ILE A 34 33.38 -23.50 -6.29
CA ILE A 34 34.19 -23.31 -7.50
C ILE A 34 35.18 -22.19 -7.21
N THR A 35 36.48 -22.51 -7.21
CA THR A 35 37.54 -21.51 -7.03
C THR A 35 38.28 -21.28 -8.35
N ARG A 36 38.55 -20.02 -8.68
CA ARG A 36 39.36 -19.63 -9.83
C ARG A 36 40.21 -18.43 -9.45
N LEU A 37 41.52 -18.51 -9.70
CA LEU A 37 42.41 -17.37 -9.58
C LEU A 37 42.24 -16.47 -10.81
N ASP A 38 41.64 -15.30 -10.62
CA ASP A 38 41.55 -14.29 -11.69
C ASP A 38 42.91 -13.59 -11.88
N ARG A 39 43.61 -13.96 -12.95
CA ARG A 39 44.90 -13.41 -13.38
C ARG A 39 44.79 -12.24 -14.34
N SER A 40 43.60 -11.61 -14.48
CA SER A 40 43.48 -10.39 -15.26
C SER A 40 44.38 -9.27 -14.69
N PRO A 41 44.93 -8.38 -15.55
CA PRO A 41 45.82 -7.32 -15.11
C PRO A 41 45.09 -6.36 -14.16
N VAL A 42 45.79 -5.87 -13.13
CA VAL A 42 45.23 -4.97 -12.11
C VAL A 42 44.60 -3.73 -12.74
N SER A 43 45.20 -3.18 -13.79
CA SER A 43 44.65 -2.05 -14.55
C SER A 43 43.27 -2.34 -15.14
N ALA A 44 43.04 -3.55 -15.66
CA ALA A 44 41.73 -3.94 -16.17
C ALA A 44 40.70 -4.05 -15.05
N LYS A 45 41.06 -4.60 -13.88
CA LYS A 45 40.16 -4.70 -12.72
C LYS A 45 39.76 -3.32 -12.19
N VAL A 46 40.71 -2.38 -12.13
CA VAL A 46 40.44 -1.00 -11.69
C VAL A 46 39.52 -0.30 -12.68
N LEU A 47 39.79 -0.45 -13.99
CA LEU A 47 38.95 0.15 -15.03
C LEU A 47 37.53 -0.41 -15.01
N THR A 48 37.36 -1.74 -14.86
CA THR A 48 36.03 -2.35 -14.79
C THR A 48 35.29 -1.91 -13.53
N ALA A 49 35.95 -1.89 -12.37
CA ALA A 49 35.35 -1.40 -11.13
C ALA A 49 34.88 0.06 -11.26
N TRP A 50 35.73 0.93 -11.80
CA TRP A 50 35.40 2.35 -12.02
C TRP A 50 34.24 2.53 -13.02
N SER A 51 34.26 1.78 -14.13
CA SER A 51 33.20 1.81 -15.14
C SER A 51 31.86 1.35 -14.57
N VAL A 52 31.83 0.23 -13.85
CA VAL A 52 30.62 -0.29 -13.20
C VAL A 52 30.09 0.67 -12.15
N GLN A 53 30.97 1.25 -11.32
CA GLN A 53 30.58 2.25 -10.32
C GLN A 53 29.92 3.47 -10.98
N ASN A 54 30.54 4.04 -12.02
CA ASN A 54 29.99 5.18 -12.75
C ASN A 54 28.66 4.85 -13.43
N MET A 55 28.53 3.64 -13.99
CA MET A 55 27.29 3.18 -14.60
C MET A 55 26.17 3.07 -13.55
N ILE A 56 26.45 2.50 -12.38
CA ILE A 56 25.47 2.41 -11.27
C ILE A 56 25.04 3.81 -10.82
N ILE A 57 25.98 4.74 -10.65
CA ILE A 57 25.70 6.12 -10.27
C ILE A 57 24.85 6.81 -11.34
N ALA A 58 25.21 6.67 -12.62
CA ALA A 58 24.44 7.25 -13.72
C ALA A 58 23.01 6.68 -13.79
N CYS A 59 22.85 5.36 -13.61
CA CYS A 59 21.54 4.73 -13.53
C CYS A 59 20.73 5.28 -12.33
N ALA A 60 21.34 5.42 -11.15
CA ALA A 60 20.66 5.98 -9.98
C ALA A 60 20.22 7.43 -10.22
N ILE A 61 21.07 8.27 -10.82
CA ILE A 61 20.74 9.64 -11.19
C ILE A 61 19.59 9.67 -12.20
N LEU A 62 19.63 8.84 -13.24
CA LEU A 62 18.57 8.76 -14.25
C LEU A 62 17.22 8.33 -13.64
N VAL A 63 17.24 7.35 -12.73
CA VAL A 63 16.04 6.91 -12.01
C VAL A 63 15.49 8.06 -11.17
N LEU A 64 16.32 8.73 -10.36
CA LEU A 64 15.90 9.86 -9.53
C LEU A 64 15.37 11.03 -10.38
N LEU A 65 16.06 11.40 -11.45
CA LEU A 65 15.61 12.49 -12.33
C LEU A 65 14.24 12.17 -12.94
N ARG A 66 14.07 10.94 -13.44
CA ARG A 66 12.83 10.53 -14.11
C ARG A 66 11.66 10.32 -13.14
N SER A 67 11.90 9.77 -11.96
CA SER A 67 10.82 9.40 -11.03
C SER A 67 10.46 10.51 -10.05
N THR A 68 11.41 11.36 -9.63
CA THR A 68 11.16 12.38 -8.60
C THR A 68 11.29 13.79 -9.14
N SER A 69 12.45 14.13 -9.74
CA SER A 69 12.76 15.53 -10.04
C SER A 69 11.88 16.09 -11.16
N ILE A 70 11.79 15.37 -12.29
CA ILE A 70 10.99 15.82 -13.44
C ILE A 70 9.50 15.95 -13.05
N PRO A 71 8.84 14.94 -12.45
CA PRO A 71 7.44 15.08 -12.03
C PRO A 71 7.22 16.18 -10.97
N PHE A 72 8.18 16.40 -10.07
CA PHE A 72 8.07 17.47 -9.08
C PHE A 72 8.13 18.86 -9.73
N PHE A 73 9.14 19.13 -10.57
CA PHE A 73 9.28 20.45 -11.19
C PHE A 73 8.19 20.73 -12.23
N PHE A 74 7.91 19.78 -13.12
CA PHE A 74 6.91 19.96 -14.18
C PHE A 74 5.47 19.72 -13.73
N GLY A 75 5.28 19.08 -12.58
CA GLY A 75 3.99 18.88 -11.91
C GLY A 75 3.80 19.89 -10.80
N GLU A 76 4.23 19.55 -9.58
CA GLU A 76 4.01 20.35 -8.35
C GLU A 76 4.43 21.82 -8.49
N CYS A 77 5.66 22.09 -8.93
CA CYS A 77 6.15 23.48 -9.00
C CYS A 77 5.43 24.26 -10.09
N ARG A 78 5.31 23.68 -11.29
CA ARG A 78 4.59 24.31 -12.41
C ARG A 78 3.13 24.61 -12.05
N LEU A 79 2.45 23.72 -11.33
CA LEU A 79 1.07 23.91 -10.92
C LEU A 79 0.93 25.17 -10.06
N ARG A 80 1.80 25.32 -9.06
CA ARG A 80 1.85 26.49 -8.17
C ARG A 80 2.26 27.77 -8.88
N LEU A 81 3.16 27.68 -9.86
CA LEU A 81 3.56 28.84 -10.68
C LEU A 81 2.43 29.34 -11.57
N VAL A 82 1.62 28.44 -12.13
CA VAL A 82 0.54 28.80 -13.08
C VAL A 82 -0.74 29.22 -12.37
N TYR A 83 -1.17 28.49 -11.33
CA TYR A 83 -2.47 28.70 -10.68
C TYR A 83 -2.40 29.34 -9.28
N GLY A 84 -1.21 29.51 -8.73
CA GLY A 84 -1.00 30.01 -7.37
C GLY A 84 -1.34 28.98 -6.28
N PHE A 85 -1.20 29.39 -5.03
CA PHE A 85 -1.71 28.64 -3.89
C PHE A 85 -3.19 28.97 -3.68
N ARG A 86 -4.01 27.95 -3.44
CA ARG A 86 -5.46 28.08 -3.25
C ARG A 86 -5.88 27.42 -1.94
N SER A 87 -7.06 27.79 -1.43
CA SER A 87 -7.64 27.15 -0.24
C SER A 87 -8.09 25.71 -0.51
N SER A 88 -8.52 25.43 -1.75
CA SER A 88 -8.83 24.10 -2.26
C SER A 88 -7.84 23.74 -3.38
N GLU A 89 -7.27 22.53 -3.30
CA GLU A 89 -6.36 22.00 -4.32
C GLU A 89 -6.99 20.75 -4.94
N LEU A 90 -7.14 20.76 -6.27
CA LEU A 90 -7.62 19.61 -7.02
C LEU A 90 -6.50 18.58 -7.17
N ILE A 91 -6.74 17.37 -6.69
CA ILE A 91 -5.79 16.25 -6.74
C ILE A 91 -6.43 15.12 -7.54
N ILE A 92 -5.87 14.80 -8.71
CA ILE A 92 -6.32 13.67 -9.54
C ILE A 92 -5.25 12.59 -9.52
N ARG A 93 -5.60 11.39 -9.06
CA ARG A 93 -4.69 10.25 -9.02
C ARG A 93 -5.14 9.13 -9.93
N ARG A 94 -4.19 8.47 -10.57
CA ARG A 94 -4.40 7.24 -11.33
C ARG A 94 -4.26 6.04 -10.40
N SER A 95 -5.25 5.15 -10.42
CA SER A 95 -5.19 3.88 -9.72
C SER A 95 -4.04 3.01 -10.24
N PRO A 96 -3.46 2.14 -9.40
CA PRO A 96 -2.47 1.19 -9.85
C PRO A 96 -3.04 0.30 -10.96
N PRO A 97 -2.22 -0.13 -11.93
CA PRO A 97 -2.65 -1.08 -12.94
C PRO A 97 -3.13 -2.37 -12.24
N PRO A 98 -4.19 -3.02 -12.75
CA PRO A 98 -4.66 -4.26 -12.16
C PRO A 98 -3.50 -5.26 -12.15
N THR A 99 -3.14 -5.73 -10.95
CA THR A 99 -2.15 -6.78 -10.80
C THR A 99 -2.65 -7.97 -11.63
N PRO A 100 -1.85 -8.54 -12.54
CA PRO A 100 -2.24 -9.72 -13.29
C PRO A 100 -2.36 -10.86 -12.28
N THR A 101 -3.55 -11.02 -11.69
CA THR A 101 -3.87 -12.17 -10.86
C THR A 101 -3.66 -13.39 -11.72
N PRO A 102 -2.82 -14.36 -11.31
CA PRO A 102 -2.71 -15.62 -12.01
C PRO A 102 -4.10 -16.23 -12.03
N THR A 103 -4.74 -16.22 -13.19
CA THR A 103 -6.06 -16.83 -13.39
C THR A 103 -5.99 -18.25 -12.84
N PRO A 104 -6.74 -18.59 -11.78
CA PRO A 104 -6.83 -19.96 -11.32
C PRO A 104 -7.58 -20.71 -12.41
N SER A 105 -6.84 -21.37 -13.29
CA SER A 105 -7.37 -22.33 -14.25
C SER A 105 -8.01 -23.47 -13.45
N GLY A 106 -9.32 -23.45 -13.20
CA GLY A 106 -10.04 -24.66 -12.78
C GLY A 106 -11.28 -24.56 -11.90
N PHE A 107 -11.67 -23.41 -11.34
CA PHE A 107 -12.87 -23.36 -10.46
C PHE A 107 -14.04 -22.60 -11.10
N THR A 108 -14.77 -23.30 -11.97
CA THR A 108 -16.08 -22.89 -12.46
C THR A 108 -17.14 -23.25 -11.41
N GLY A 109 -17.60 -22.29 -10.62
CA GLY A 109 -18.72 -22.57 -9.72
C GLY A 109 -19.13 -21.43 -8.80
N LYS A 110 -20.10 -20.62 -9.27
CA LYS A 110 -21.09 -19.86 -8.48
C LYS A 110 -20.53 -18.89 -7.41
N GLY A 111 -20.43 -17.62 -7.81
CA GLY A 111 -20.27 -16.49 -6.87
C GLY A 111 -20.05 -15.14 -7.53
N PHE A 112 -20.64 -14.86 -8.70
CA PHE A 112 -20.25 -13.70 -9.53
C PHE A 112 -20.62 -12.33 -8.91
N TYR A 113 -21.65 -12.26 -8.07
CA TYR A 113 -22.09 -11.00 -7.45
C TYR A 113 -21.27 -10.61 -6.20
N SER A 114 -20.54 -11.53 -5.58
CA SER A 114 -19.74 -11.21 -4.39
C SER A 114 -18.39 -10.56 -4.75
N SER A 115 -17.94 -10.73 -6.00
CA SER A 115 -16.63 -10.27 -6.45
C SER A 115 -16.58 -8.75 -6.71
N GLU A 116 -17.65 -8.18 -7.29
CA GLU A 116 -17.66 -6.77 -7.65
C GLU A 116 -17.76 -5.84 -6.44
N ASN A 117 -18.58 -6.21 -5.45
CA ASN A 117 -18.66 -5.48 -4.18
C ASN A 117 -17.32 -5.51 -3.44
N GLN A 118 -16.66 -6.67 -3.34
CA GLN A 118 -15.33 -6.77 -2.73
C GLN A 118 -14.27 -5.94 -3.46
N HIS A 119 -14.34 -5.88 -4.79
CA HIS A 119 -13.42 -5.06 -5.57
C HIS A 119 -13.64 -3.57 -5.33
N MET A 120 -14.91 -3.14 -5.26
CA MET A 120 -15.27 -1.75 -4.96
C MET A 120 -14.85 -1.35 -3.54
N GLU A 121 -15.11 -2.19 -2.55
CA GLU A 121 -14.70 -2.03 -1.16
C GLU A 121 -13.16 -1.93 -1.03
N HIS A 122 -12.42 -2.75 -1.77
CA HIS A 122 -10.97 -2.66 -1.83
C HIS A 122 -10.49 -1.34 -2.47
N GLN A 123 -11.08 -0.93 -3.60
CA GLN A 123 -10.76 0.34 -4.26
C GLN A 123 -11.10 1.54 -3.38
N TRP A 124 -12.21 1.47 -2.66
CA TRP A 124 -12.65 2.43 -1.66
C TRP A 124 -11.59 2.63 -0.57
N ARG A 125 -11.16 1.54 0.09
CA ARG A 125 -10.11 1.60 1.13
C ARG A 125 -8.79 2.14 0.58
N ALA A 126 -8.43 1.75 -0.64
CA ALA A 126 -7.24 2.27 -1.31
C ALA A 126 -7.35 3.79 -1.56
N ALA A 127 -8.51 4.27 -2.00
CA ALA A 127 -8.77 5.69 -2.26
C ALA A 127 -8.74 6.52 -0.97
N ILE A 128 -9.38 6.06 0.12
CA ILE A 128 -9.32 6.74 1.43
C ILE A 128 -7.86 6.91 1.89
N ARG A 129 -7.08 5.84 1.82
CA ARG A 129 -5.65 5.90 2.18
C ARG A 129 -4.86 6.84 1.28
N ALA A 130 -5.19 6.88 -0.01
CA ALA A 130 -4.54 7.75 -0.98
C ALA A 130 -4.88 9.24 -0.81
N ILE A 131 -5.93 9.58 -0.06
CA ILE A 131 -6.38 10.97 0.13
C ILE A 131 -5.99 11.49 1.52
N ASN A 132 -5.76 10.61 2.50
CA ASN A 132 -5.33 11.01 3.83
C ASN A 132 -3.88 11.57 3.83
N PRO A 133 -3.68 12.87 4.07
CA PRO A 133 -2.34 13.48 4.02
C PRO A 133 -1.42 12.91 5.11
N ARG A 134 -1.96 12.56 6.28
CA ARG A 134 -1.14 11.99 7.36
C ARG A 134 -0.52 10.67 6.93
N LEU A 135 -1.33 9.77 6.35
CA LEU A 135 -0.85 8.46 5.88
C LEU A 135 0.16 8.59 4.75
N LEU A 136 -0.05 9.52 3.82
CA LEU A 136 0.85 9.75 2.69
C LEU A 136 2.24 10.25 3.13
N TYR A 137 2.30 11.13 4.12
CA TYR A 137 3.55 11.74 4.57
C TYR A 137 4.21 10.98 5.73
N SER A 138 3.46 10.24 6.55
CA SER A 138 4.03 9.48 7.66
C SER A 138 4.68 8.16 7.22
N THR A 139 4.15 7.55 6.16
CA THR A 139 4.44 6.16 5.83
C THR A 139 5.14 6.09 4.47
N THR A 140 6.47 6.17 4.46
CA THR A 140 7.26 6.07 3.22
C THR A 140 7.07 4.73 2.50
N SER A 141 6.75 3.67 3.23
CA SER A 141 6.40 2.37 2.64
C SER A 141 5.08 2.39 1.87
N ALA A 142 4.16 3.32 2.18
CA ALA A 142 2.91 3.45 1.43
C ALA A 142 3.16 3.91 -0.02
N MET A 143 4.20 4.70 -0.26
CA MET A 143 4.63 5.12 -1.61
C MET A 143 5.24 3.98 -2.43
N LEU A 144 5.75 2.94 -1.76
CA LEU A 144 6.32 1.76 -2.38
C LEU A 144 5.32 0.60 -2.48
N SER A 145 4.09 0.80 -2.01
CA SER A 145 3.04 -0.20 -2.12
C SER A 145 2.66 -0.42 -3.59
N PRO A 146 2.41 -1.67 -4.03
CA PRO A 146 1.83 -1.92 -5.35
C PRO A 146 0.46 -1.24 -5.51
N ASP A 147 -0.21 -0.94 -4.39
CA ASP A 147 -1.52 -0.29 -4.38
C ASP A 147 -1.42 1.26 -4.39
N TYR A 148 -0.24 1.82 -4.64
CA TYR A 148 -0.02 3.26 -4.57
C TYR A 148 -0.68 4.00 -5.74
N TRP A 149 -1.56 4.94 -5.41
CA TRP A 149 -2.20 5.83 -6.37
C TRP A 149 -1.27 6.98 -6.74
N THR A 150 -0.94 7.07 -8.02
CA THR A 150 0.04 8.05 -8.54
C THR A 150 -0.65 9.33 -8.96
N LEU A 151 -0.05 10.49 -8.66
CA LEU A 151 -0.59 11.79 -9.03
C LEU A 151 -0.46 12.03 -10.55
N GLU A 152 -1.55 12.40 -11.21
CA GLU A 152 -1.60 12.63 -12.66
C GLU A 152 -1.75 14.13 -12.97
N TYR A 153 -0.63 14.84 -13.00
CA TYR A 153 -0.64 16.29 -13.22
C TYR A 153 -1.26 16.70 -14.54
N SER A 154 -1.12 15.90 -15.61
CA SER A 154 -1.71 16.25 -16.91
C SER A 154 -3.23 16.40 -16.80
N ALA A 155 -3.87 15.46 -16.10
CA ALA A 155 -5.30 15.52 -15.79
C ALA A 155 -5.64 16.69 -14.88
N VAL A 156 -4.83 16.98 -13.85
CA VAL A 156 -5.04 18.15 -12.97
C VAL A 156 -4.98 19.45 -13.77
N PHE A 157 -3.96 19.63 -14.63
CA PHE A 157 -3.83 20.83 -15.46
C PHE A 157 -5.02 21.02 -16.40
N ASP A 158 -5.50 19.94 -17.03
CA ASP A 158 -6.64 19.98 -17.93
C ASP A 158 -7.95 20.24 -17.18
N ALA A 159 -8.17 19.61 -16.03
CA ALA A 159 -9.33 19.86 -15.18
C ALA A 159 -9.36 21.31 -14.69
N MET A 160 -8.23 21.84 -14.20
CA MET A 160 -8.12 23.24 -13.78
C MET A 160 -8.37 24.22 -14.92
N ARG A 161 -7.92 23.90 -16.15
CA ARG A 161 -8.21 24.71 -17.35
C ARG A 161 -9.71 24.74 -17.66
N ARG A 162 -10.39 23.59 -17.57
CA ARG A 162 -11.84 23.47 -17.80
C ARG A 162 -12.67 24.15 -16.72
N ILE A 163 -12.25 24.06 -15.46
CA ILE A 163 -12.86 24.79 -14.34
C ILE A 163 -12.71 26.30 -14.57
N ALA A 164 -11.53 26.78 -14.97
CA ALA A 164 -11.31 28.19 -15.28
C ALA A 164 -12.16 28.68 -16.48
N ALA A 165 -12.49 27.78 -17.42
CA ALA A 165 -13.39 28.06 -18.53
C ALA A 165 -14.88 27.98 -18.17
N GLY A 166 -15.22 27.52 -16.95
CA GLY A 166 -16.61 27.31 -16.52
C GLY A 166 -17.29 26.09 -17.15
N GLU A 167 -16.53 25.17 -17.75
CA GLU A 167 -17.08 23.94 -18.37
C GLU A 167 -17.46 22.89 -17.32
N ILE A 168 -16.72 22.84 -16.21
CA ILE A 168 -16.88 21.87 -15.11
C ILE A 168 -16.87 22.65 -13.80
N ARG A 169 -17.68 22.26 -12.83
CA ARG A 169 -17.66 22.85 -11.48
C ARG A 169 -16.71 22.06 -10.59
N GLU A 170 -16.00 22.75 -9.70
CA GLU A 170 -15.03 22.10 -8.80
C GLU A 170 -15.68 21.01 -7.92
N GLU A 171 -16.90 21.26 -7.46
CA GLU A 171 -17.75 20.33 -6.70
C GLU A 171 -18.07 19.02 -7.44
N ASP A 172 -18.05 19.01 -8.78
CA ASP A 172 -18.31 17.80 -9.57
C ASP A 172 -17.13 16.80 -9.48
N LEU A 173 -15.95 17.25 -9.03
CA LEU A 173 -14.74 16.44 -8.86
C LEU A 173 -14.45 16.14 -7.38
N GLU A 174 -15.28 16.62 -6.46
CA GLU A 174 -15.07 16.43 -5.03
C GLU A 174 -15.20 14.95 -4.67
N PHE A 175 -14.13 14.39 -4.11
CA PHE A 175 -14.04 13.05 -3.51
C PHE A 175 -14.79 11.97 -4.31
N SER A 176 -14.35 11.69 -5.54
CA SER A 176 -14.98 10.72 -6.44
C SER A 176 -13.98 9.75 -7.09
N ILE A 177 -14.38 8.50 -7.27
CA ILE A 177 -13.65 7.51 -8.08
C ILE A 177 -14.31 7.41 -9.44
N TRP A 178 -13.51 7.60 -10.49
CA TRP A 178 -13.98 7.51 -11.87
C TRP A 178 -13.50 6.20 -12.49
N LYS A 179 -14.43 5.43 -13.05
CA LYS A 179 -14.14 4.17 -13.74
C LYS A 179 -14.79 4.20 -15.13
N GLN A 180 -14.03 3.77 -16.13
CA GLN A 180 -14.57 3.53 -17.45
C GLN A 180 -15.15 2.11 -17.51
N THR A 181 -16.41 2.00 -17.95
CA THR A 181 -17.07 0.72 -18.18
C THR A 181 -16.62 0.10 -19.50
N PRO A 182 -16.87 -1.21 -19.72
CA PRO A 182 -16.56 -1.87 -20.99
C PRO A 182 -17.22 -1.20 -22.21
N ASP A 183 -18.33 -0.49 -22.00
CA ASP A 183 -19.08 0.23 -23.04
C ASP A 183 -18.50 1.63 -23.34
N ASN A 184 -17.29 1.91 -22.88
CA ASN A 184 -16.62 3.22 -22.96
C ASN A 184 -17.36 4.37 -22.23
N MET A 185 -18.30 4.06 -21.35
CA MET A 185 -18.98 5.06 -20.52
C MET A 185 -18.17 5.35 -19.27
N TRP A 186 -18.15 6.60 -18.82
CA TRP A 186 -17.55 6.97 -17.53
C TRP A 186 -18.61 6.95 -16.44
N CYS A 187 -18.31 6.25 -15.35
CA CYS A 187 -19.12 6.25 -14.13
C CYS A 187 -18.31 6.90 -13.01
N ALA A 188 -18.95 7.80 -12.28
CA ALA A 188 -18.41 8.39 -11.05
C ALA A 188 -19.05 7.71 -9.85
N CYS A 189 -18.21 7.26 -8.92
CA CYS A 189 -18.61 6.86 -7.59
C CYS A 189 -18.24 8.00 -6.64
N GLU A 190 -19.23 8.81 -6.25
CA GLU A 190 -19.06 9.93 -5.33
C GLU A 190 -18.88 9.38 -3.92
N LEU A 191 -17.63 9.36 -3.46
CA LEU A 191 -17.28 8.74 -2.20
C LEU A 191 -17.86 9.49 -1.01
N TRP A 192 -18.03 10.80 -1.13
CA TRP A 192 -18.60 11.62 -0.07
C TRP A 192 -20.08 11.27 0.19
N ARG A 193 -20.80 10.80 -0.83
CA ARG A 193 -22.17 10.28 -0.68
C ARG A 193 -22.19 8.87 -0.09
N MET A 194 -21.11 8.10 -0.23
CA MET A 194 -21.06 6.76 0.37
C MET A 194 -20.96 6.78 1.90
N HIS A 195 -20.45 7.86 2.51
CA HIS A 195 -20.56 8.05 3.97
C HIS A 195 -22.01 8.25 4.43
N GLU A 196 -22.95 8.57 3.53
CA GLU A 196 -24.39 8.51 3.83
C GLU A 196 -24.99 7.10 3.62
N ILE A 197 -24.27 6.18 2.97
CA ILE A 197 -24.75 4.82 2.65
C ILE A 197 -24.43 3.83 3.76
N MET A 198 -23.36 4.04 4.54
CA MET A 198 -23.24 3.46 5.87
C MET A 198 -23.97 4.36 6.85
N SER A 199 -25.24 4.05 7.14
CA SER A 199 -25.90 4.75 8.24
C SER A 199 -25.12 4.51 9.53
N ASP A 200 -25.14 5.47 10.46
CA ASP A 200 -24.57 5.29 11.80
C ASP A 200 -25.02 3.95 12.41
N GLN A 201 -26.24 3.49 12.08
CA GLN A 201 -26.75 2.19 12.48
C GLN A 201 -26.03 0.98 11.87
N GLN A 202 -25.55 1.07 10.62
CA GLN A 202 -24.77 0.00 10.00
C GLN A 202 -23.37 -0.11 10.60
N GLU A 203 -22.68 1.01 10.84
CA GLU A 203 -21.38 1.03 11.53
C GLU A 203 -21.52 0.44 12.93
N VAL A 204 -22.55 0.90 13.66
CA VAL A 204 -22.91 0.34 14.96
C VAL A 204 -23.21 -1.16 14.84
N SER A 205 -23.98 -1.60 13.83
CA SER A 205 -24.31 -3.03 13.68
C SER A 205 -23.08 -3.92 13.44
N MET A 206 -22.09 -3.43 12.69
CA MET A 206 -20.83 -4.15 12.48
C MET A 206 -19.94 -4.14 13.71
N PHE A 207 -19.94 -3.03 14.46
CA PHE A 207 -19.27 -2.99 15.75
C PHE A 207 -19.88 -4.01 16.74
N LYS A 208 -21.22 -4.11 16.76
CA LYS A 208 -21.93 -5.10 17.58
C LYS A 208 -21.62 -6.53 17.13
N SER A 209 -21.61 -6.82 15.84
CA SER A 209 -21.33 -8.16 15.32
C SER A 209 -19.89 -8.58 15.61
N PHE A 210 -18.92 -7.67 15.48
CA PHE A 210 -17.52 -7.91 15.82
C PHE A 210 -17.38 -8.30 17.30
N LEU A 211 -17.89 -7.48 18.23
CA LEU A 211 -17.77 -7.80 19.67
C LEU A 211 -18.47 -9.11 20.05
N THR A 212 -19.59 -9.43 19.40
CA THR A 212 -20.30 -10.70 19.60
C THR A 212 -19.49 -11.89 19.08
N GLN A 213 -18.87 -11.77 17.90
CA GLN A 213 -18.05 -12.82 17.31
C GLN A 213 -16.82 -13.17 18.16
N PHE A 214 -16.24 -12.18 18.86
CA PHE A 214 -15.09 -12.36 19.73
C PHE A 214 -15.44 -12.78 21.17
N GLY A 215 -16.73 -13.03 21.48
CA GLY A 215 -17.18 -13.41 22.82
C GLY A 215 -16.94 -12.32 23.86
N LYS A 216 -17.15 -11.05 23.47
CA LYS A 216 -16.94 -9.85 24.31
C LYS A 216 -18.27 -9.15 24.60
N GLU A 217 -19.30 -9.90 24.94
CA GLU A 217 -20.65 -9.40 25.20
C GLU A 217 -20.71 -8.40 26.36
N ASP A 218 -19.81 -8.54 27.34
CA ASP A 218 -19.72 -7.62 28.47
C ASP A 218 -19.22 -6.21 28.05
N LEU A 219 -18.29 -6.16 27.10
CA LEU A 219 -17.84 -4.88 26.50
C LEU A 219 -18.95 -4.26 25.64
N LEU A 220 -19.68 -5.10 24.91
CA LEU A 220 -20.81 -4.65 24.10
C LEU A 220 -21.88 -3.97 24.98
N ARG A 221 -22.29 -4.61 26.08
CA ARG A 221 -23.24 -3.99 27.04
C ARG A 221 -22.73 -2.68 27.62
N THR A 222 -21.46 -2.67 28.02
CA THR A 222 -20.82 -1.46 28.57
C THR A 222 -20.81 -0.33 27.54
N TRP A 223 -20.51 -0.64 26.28
CA TRP A 223 -20.54 0.30 25.17
C TRP A 223 -21.96 0.82 24.89
N GLU A 224 -22.96 -0.08 24.84
CA GLU A 224 -24.37 0.28 24.64
C GLU A 224 -24.92 1.18 25.76
N ASP A 225 -24.48 0.98 27.01
CA ASP A 225 -24.85 1.83 28.15
C ASP A 225 -24.22 3.23 28.07
N MET A 226 -23.04 3.35 27.44
CA MET A 226 -22.32 4.62 27.30
C MET A 226 -22.74 5.42 26.08
N VAL A 227 -23.24 4.77 25.03
CA VAL A 227 -23.72 5.42 23.81
C VAL A 227 -25.20 5.75 23.98
N PRO A 228 -25.59 7.04 24.07
CA PRO A 228 -26.98 7.40 24.28
C PRO A 228 -27.85 6.87 23.12
N SER A 229 -28.94 6.19 23.47
CA SER A 229 -29.91 5.67 22.50
C SER A 229 -30.40 6.82 21.60
N GLU A 230 -30.30 6.63 20.28
CA GLU A 230 -30.52 7.62 19.19
C GLU A 230 -31.83 8.44 19.24
N LYS A 231 -32.74 8.15 20.17
CA LYS A 231 -34.07 8.76 20.25
C LYS A 231 -34.09 10.21 20.77
N GLY A 232 -32.96 10.83 21.10
CA GLY A 232 -32.95 12.19 21.64
C GLY A 232 -31.67 12.97 21.36
N ALA A 233 -31.58 13.58 20.18
CA ALA A 233 -30.61 14.59 19.76
C ALA A 233 -29.13 14.15 19.70
N LYS A 234 -28.42 14.65 18.68
CA LYS A 234 -27.00 14.43 18.36
C LYS A 234 -26.06 14.96 19.46
N GLN A 235 -26.13 14.41 20.66
CA GLN A 235 -25.25 14.78 21.74
C GLN A 235 -23.96 13.97 21.59
N ALA A 236 -22.92 14.63 21.11
CA ALA A 236 -21.58 14.06 21.04
C ALA A 236 -21.18 13.50 22.41
N LEU A 237 -20.56 12.32 22.42
CA LEU A 237 -20.04 11.71 23.64
C LEU A 237 -19.15 12.71 24.38
N SER A 238 -19.41 12.89 25.68
CA SER A 238 -18.53 13.67 26.54
C SER A 238 -17.11 13.07 26.50
N PRO A 239 -16.04 13.90 26.48
CA PRO A 239 -14.66 13.41 26.50
C PRO A 239 -14.37 12.42 27.64
N GLN A 240 -15.02 12.61 28.79
CA GLN A 240 -14.88 11.72 29.95
C GLN A 240 -15.48 10.33 29.69
N SER A 241 -16.63 10.26 29.01
CA SER A 241 -17.28 8.99 28.64
C SER A 241 -16.45 8.23 27.61
N TYR A 242 -15.87 8.94 26.63
CA TYR A 242 -14.95 8.32 25.67
C TYR A 242 -13.70 7.77 26.36
N GLN A 243 -13.07 8.53 27.27
CA GLN A 243 -11.90 8.06 28.00
C GLN A 243 -12.21 6.84 28.87
N ALA A 244 -13.39 6.79 29.51
CA ALA A 244 -13.85 5.63 30.25
C ALA A 244 -14.03 4.40 29.33
N MET A 245 -14.55 4.60 28.12
CA MET A 245 -14.71 3.57 27.11
C MET A 245 -13.36 2.99 26.67
N VAL A 246 -12.40 3.85 26.32
CA VAL A 246 -11.04 3.41 25.95
C VAL A 246 -10.38 2.62 27.08
N MET A 247 -10.54 3.05 28.35
CA MET A 247 -10.02 2.32 29.50
C MET A 247 -10.68 0.94 29.69
N GLN A 248 -11.98 0.80 29.44
CA GLN A 248 -12.68 -0.49 29.52
C GLN A 248 -12.18 -1.47 28.46
N PHE A 249 -12.00 -0.99 27.22
CA PHE A 249 -11.44 -1.79 26.13
C PHE A 249 -10.00 -2.22 26.43
N SER A 250 -9.18 -1.29 26.90
CA SER A 250 -7.78 -1.56 27.28
C SER A 250 -7.68 -2.63 28.39
N LYS A 251 -8.55 -2.57 29.41
CA LYS A 251 -8.62 -3.60 30.47
C LYS A 251 -8.96 -4.99 29.95
N ALA A 252 -9.75 -5.05 28.87
CA ALA A 252 -10.12 -6.31 28.22
C ALA A 252 -9.07 -6.79 27.19
N GLY A 253 -7.94 -6.09 27.09
CA GLY A 253 -6.83 -6.40 26.17
C GLY A 253 -7.09 -5.98 24.72
N LEU A 254 -8.04 -5.06 24.48
CA LEU A 254 -8.37 -4.56 23.15
C LEU A 254 -8.02 -3.06 23.07
N ASP A 255 -7.35 -2.66 21.99
CA ASP A 255 -7.20 -1.25 21.69
C ASP A 255 -8.44 -0.76 20.92
N TYR A 256 -9.15 0.22 21.50
CA TYR A 256 -10.43 0.70 20.98
C TYR A 256 -10.31 1.25 19.56
N ASP A 257 -9.25 2.04 19.31
CA ASP A 257 -9.00 2.64 18.01
C ASP A 257 -8.60 1.57 16.98
N THR A 258 -7.81 0.57 17.39
CA THR A 258 -7.50 -0.59 16.55
C THR A 258 -8.76 -1.38 16.18
N VAL A 259 -9.69 -1.62 17.11
CA VAL A 259 -10.95 -2.33 16.83
C VAL A 259 -11.82 -1.56 15.83
N TRP A 260 -11.97 -0.24 16.01
CA TRP A 260 -12.70 0.59 15.05
C TRP A 260 -12.04 0.61 13.68
N SER A 261 -10.71 0.75 13.62
CA SER A 261 -9.98 0.66 12.36
C SER A 261 -10.21 -0.68 11.67
N GLN A 262 -10.21 -1.80 12.40
CA GLN A 262 -10.48 -3.14 11.85
C GLN A 262 -11.91 -3.29 11.33
N ILE A 263 -12.89 -2.69 11.99
CA ILE A 263 -14.30 -2.73 11.56
C ILE A 263 -14.49 -1.86 10.32
N SER A 264 -13.93 -0.65 10.30
CA SER A 264 -13.86 0.19 9.10
C SER A 264 -13.04 -0.46 7.97
N ASP A 265 -12.11 -1.35 8.32
CA ASP A 265 -11.31 -2.15 7.37
C ASP A 265 -12.00 -3.48 6.98
N CYS A 266 -13.14 -3.84 7.58
CA CYS A 266 -13.98 -5.01 7.20
C CYS A 266 -15.33 -4.62 6.59
N ALA A 267 -15.72 -3.34 6.71
CA ALA A 267 -16.89 -2.70 6.11
C ALA A 267 -16.62 -2.18 4.69
#